data_AF-A0A163GUY8-F1
#
_entry.id   AF-A0A163GUY8-F1
#
_cell.length_a   1.000
_cell.length_b   1.000
_cell.length_c   1.000
_cell.angle_alpha   90.00
_cell.angle_beta   90.00
_cell.angle_gamma   90.00
#
_symmetry.space_group_name_H-M   'P 1'
#
loop_
_entity.id
_entity.type
_entity.pdbx_description
1 polymer ?
#
loop_
_entity_poly.entity_id
_entity_poly.type
_entity_poly.pdbx_seq_one_letter_code
_entity_poly.pdbx_strand_id
1 'polypeptide(L)'
;MKKKIIGGIIAVLIVAIILQVPNNLRYKLENAFGDPYTNFYGVYLGVMLNEIGGGYEEEISLDDQYKVDIDLAKYSGHKVDLFLYGRYVNSSDPLVIILNGKVIYNGQPEKEAANFYSKNYIKKHFVVDLTGSIQENKNKLMVTTGNATEEYELNIVK
;
A
#
# COMPACT_ATOMS: atom_id res chain seq x y z
N MET A 1 30.13 32.03 -26.97
CA MET A 1 29.94 30.86 -26.08
C MET A 1 28.68 30.96 -25.20
N LYS A 2 28.40 32.10 -24.54
CA LYS A 2 27.23 32.28 -23.64
C LYS A 2 25.86 31.94 -24.29
N LYS A 3 25.62 32.33 -25.55
CA LYS A 3 24.34 32.06 -26.26
C LYS A 3 24.07 30.57 -26.52
N LYS A 4 25.13 29.77 -26.72
CA LYS A 4 25.01 28.31 -26.97
C LYS A 4 24.66 27.55 -25.69
N ILE A 5 25.21 27.98 -24.56
CA ILE A 5 24.91 27.41 -23.23
C ILE A 5 23.46 27.70 -22.83
N ILE A 6 22.99 28.94 -23.04
CA ILE A 6 21.60 29.34 -22.75
C ILE A 6 20.60 28.55 -23.61
N GLY A 7 20.89 28.33 -24.89
CA GLY A 7 20.06 27.49 -25.76
C GLY A 7 19.97 26.04 -25.28
N GLY A 8 21.08 25.47 -24.80
CA GLY A 8 21.11 24.13 -24.21
C GLY A 8 20.28 24.02 -22.94
N ILE A 9 20.35 25.01 -22.04
CA ILE A 9 19.55 25.06 -20.80
C ILE A 9 18.06 25.12 -21.14
N ILE A 10 17.66 25.96 -22.10
CA ILE A 10 16.26 26.08 -22.53
C ILE A 10 15.76 24.78 -23.15
N ALA A 11 16.57 24.11 -23.99
CA ALA A 11 16.20 22.82 -24.57
C ALA A 11 16.00 21.73 -23.51
N VAL A 12 16.88 21.66 -22.50
CA VAL A 12 16.73 20.73 -21.37
C VAL A 12 15.48 21.03 -20.55
N LEU A 13 15.17 22.31 -20.32
CA LEU A 13 13.94 22.74 -19.64
C LEU A 13 12.69 22.33 -20.41
N ILE A 14 12.66 22.53 -21.73
CA ILE A 14 11.54 22.13 -22.59
C ILE A 14 11.36 20.60 -22.57
N VAL A 15 12.45 19.83 -22.69
CA VAL A 15 12.38 18.36 -22.62
C VAL A 15 11.92 17.90 -21.23
N ALA A 16 12.40 18.53 -20.15
CA ALA A 16 11.96 18.22 -18.79
C ALA A 16 10.46 18.51 -18.59
N ILE A 17 9.96 19.63 -19.10
CA ILE A 17 8.53 19.99 -19.05
C ILE A 17 7.71 18.99 -19.89
N ILE A 18 8.13 18.69 -21.12
CA ILE A 18 7.44 17.72 -21.99
C ILE A 18 7.43 16.32 -21.36
N LEU A 19 8.49 15.89 -20.68
CA LEU A 19 8.52 14.60 -19.97
C LEU A 19 7.62 14.59 -18.72
N GLN A 20 7.35 15.76 -18.11
CA GLN A 20 6.40 15.88 -17.00
C GLN A 20 4.93 15.93 -17.44
N VAL A 21 4.64 16.40 -18.66
CA VAL A 21 3.27 16.49 -19.20
C VAL A 21 2.56 15.11 -19.21
N PRO A 22 3.16 14.00 -19.68
CA PRO A 22 2.57 12.67 -19.60
C PRO A 22 2.25 12.25 -18.17
N ASN A 23 3.11 12.57 -17.19
CA ASN A 23 2.86 12.24 -15.80
C ASN A 23 1.68 13.04 -15.25
N ASN A 24 1.61 14.34 -15.52
CA ASN A 24 0.53 15.19 -15.01
C ASN A 24 -0.83 14.87 -15.68
N LEU A 25 -0.84 14.60 -16.99
CA LEU A 25 -2.03 14.10 -17.69
C LEU A 25 -2.45 12.73 -17.19
N ARG A 26 -1.49 11.84 -16.94
CA ARG A 26 -1.73 10.52 -16.35
C ARG A 26 -2.37 10.66 -14.96
N TYR A 27 -1.82 11.47 -14.06
CA TYR A 27 -2.42 11.70 -12.74
C TYR A 27 -3.82 12.31 -12.83
N LYS A 28 -4.06 13.25 -13.75
CA LYS A 28 -5.39 13.80 -13.99
C LYS A 28 -6.39 12.77 -14.51
N LEU A 29 -5.96 11.89 -15.41
CA LEU A 29 -6.79 10.77 -15.87
C LEU A 29 -7.05 9.79 -14.71
N GLU A 30 -6.01 9.40 -13.97
CA GLU A 30 -6.12 8.50 -12.80
C GLU A 30 -7.10 9.05 -11.74
N ASN A 31 -7.06 10.34 -11.40
CA ASN A 31 -8.03 10.98 -10.51
C ASN A 31 -9.45 10.97 -11.08
N ALA A 32 -9.61 11.25 -12.38
CA ALA A 32 -10.92 11.30 -13.02
C ALA A 32 -11.60 9.93 -13.16
N PHE A 33 -10.83 8.84 -13.18
CA PHE A 33 -11.36 7.48 -13.31
C PHE A 33 -11.67 6.79 -11.96
N GLY A 34 -11.20 7.34 -10.82
CA GLY A 34 -11.00 6.53 -9.61
C GLY A 34 -11.82 6.88 -8.37
N ASP A 35 -12.06 8.17 -8.10
CA ASP A 35 -12.41 8.62 -6.74
C ASP A 35 -13.72 8.08 -6.13
N PRO A 36 -14.86 7.94 -6.84
CA PRO A 36 -16.07 7.40 -6.20
C PRO A 36 -16.09 5.86 -6.11
N TYR A 37 -15.13 5.16 -6.74
CA TYR A 37 -15.10 3.69 -6.82
C TYR A 37 -13.79 3.12 -6.29
N THR A 38 -13.13 3.83 -5.38
CA THR A 38 -11.98 3.28 -4.63
C THR A 38 -12.50 2.23 -3.66
N ASN A 39 -11.88 1.05 -3.66
CA ASN A 39 -12.17 0.00 -2.70
C ASN A 39 -10.94 -0.89 -2.47
N PHE A 40 -10.87 -1.47 -1.27
CA PHE A 40 -9.94 -2.54 -0.95
C PHE A 40 -10.51 -3.89 -1.41
N TYR A 41 -9.64 -4.86 -1.66
CA TYR A 41 -10.01 -6.25 -1.90
C TYR A 41 -8.81 -7.17 -1.65
N GLY A 42 -9.06 -8.31 -1.02
CA GLY A 42 -8.02 -9.25 -0.65
C GLY A 42 -7.03 -8.63 0.33
N VAL A 43 -7.52 -8.11 1.46
CA VAL A 43 -6.68 -7.64 2.56
C VAL A 43 -6.41 -8.79 3.52
N TYR A 44 -5.13 -9.01 3.84
CA TYR A 44 -4.66 -10.13 4.64
C TYR A 44 -3.58 -9.72 5.63
N LEU A 45 -3.47 -10.48 6.71
CA LEU A 45 -2.30 -10.52 7.58
C LEU A 45 -1.48 -11.75 7.28
N GLY A 46 -0.19 -11.56 7.03
CA GLY A 46 0.78 -12.61 6.76
C GLY A 46 1.75 -12.74 7.93
N VAL A 47 1.91 -13.94 8.46
CA VAL A 47 2.93 -14.27 9.46
C VAL A 47 4.12 -14.90 8.73
N MET A 48 5.30 -14.33 8.91
CA MET A 48 6.56 -14.86 8.36
C MET A 48 7.49 -15.33 9.48
N LEU A 49 8.05 -16.54 9.36
CA LEU A 49 9.01 -17.09 10.33
C LEU A 49 10.44 -17.04 9.81
N ASN A 50 11.36 -16.63 10.69
CA ASN A 50 12.81 -16.72 10.51
C ASN A 50 13.39 -16.08 9.23
N GLU A 51 12.63 -15.26 8.48
CA GLU A 51 13.04 -14.63 7.21
C GLU A 51 13.54 -15.61 6.12
N ILE A 52 13.33 -16.92 6.27
CA ILE A 52 13.88 -17.97 5.39
C ILE A 52 12.72 -18.63 4.64
N GLY A 53 12.15 -17.90 3.67
CA GLY A 53 11.08 -18.43 2.84
C GLY A 53 10.36 -17.31 2.11
N GLY A 54 10.18 -17.43 0.80
CA GLY A 54 9.55 -16.40 -0.03
C GLY A 54 8.02 -16.29 0.12
N GLY A 55 7.44 -16.79 1.22
CA GLY A 55 5.99 -16.84 1.45
C GLY A 55 5.65 -16.82 2.94
N TYR A 56 4.37 -16.60 3.25
CA TYR A 56 3.86 -16.57 4.61
C TYR A 56 3.55 -17.99 5.12
N GLU A 57 3.88 -18.28 6.37
CA GLU A 57 3.49 -19.53 7.05
C GLU A 57 2.01 -19.55 7.38
N GLU A 58 1.42 -18.39 7.63
CA GLU A 58 -0.01 -18.22 7.87
C GLU A 58 -0.52 -16.94 7.22
N GLU A 59 -1.66 -17.05 6.54
CA GLU A 59 -2.37 -15.93 5.89
C GLU A 59 -3.78 -15.84 6.48
N ILE A 60 -4.12 -14.69 7.07
CA ILE A 60 -5.41 -14.45 7.72
C ILE A 60 -6.16 -13.37 6.94
N SER A 61 -7.30 -13.73 6.35
CA SER A 61 -8.15 -12.79 5.60
C SER A 61 -8.83 -11.79 6.53
N LEU A 62 -8.80 -10.50 6.15
CA LEU A 62 -9.50 -9.42 6.86
C LEU A 62 -10.81 -8.99 6.17
N ASP A 63 -11.02 -9.37 4.91
CA ASP A 63 -12.14 -8.86 4.08
C ASP A 63 -13.54 -9.06 4.70
N ASP A 64 -13.73 -10.10 5.52
CA ASP A 64 -15.02 -10.46 6.11
C ASP A 64 -15.03 -10.39 7.66
N GLN A 65 -13.97 -9.85 8.28
CA GLN A 65 -13.80 -9.92 9.73
C GLN A 65 -13.31 -8.59 10.31
N TYR A 66 -14.18 -7.91 11.07
CA TYR A 66 -13.82 -6.72 11.83
C TYR A 66 -12.92 -7.02 13.04
N LYS A 67 -13.01 -8.23 13.61
CA LYS A 67 -12.20 -8.66 14.75
C LYS A 67 -11.44 -9.93 14.42
N VAL A 68 -10.14 -9.90 14.68
CA VAL A 68 -9.24 -11.01 14.37
C VAL A 68 -8.35 -11.30 15.57
N ASP A 69 -8.37 -12.55 16.02
CA ASP A 69 -7.51 -13.07 17.07
C ASP A 69 -6.32 -13.80 16.43
N ILE A 70 -5.10 -13.42 16.82
CA ILE A 70 -3.85 -13.95 16.26
C ILE A 70 -2.97 -14.41 17.41
N ASP A 71 -2.78 -15.73 17.49
CA ASP A 71 -1.86 -16.35 18.44
C ASP A 71 -0.50 -16.54 17.78
N LEU A 72 0.44 -15.65 18.10
CA LEU A 72 1.86 -15.73 17.71
C LEU A 72 2.67 -16.57 18.72
N ALA A 73 2.16 -16.80 19.93
CA ALA A 73 2.84 -17.61 20.95
C ALA A 73 3.00 -19.07 20.51
N LYS A 74 2.13 -19.56 19.62
CA LYS A 74 2.26 -20.87 18.97
C LYS A 74 3.57 -21.05 18.18
N TYR A 75 4.25 -19.96 17.83
CA TYR A 75 5.54 -19.94 17.15
C TYR A 75 6.72 -19.69 18.09
N SER A 76 6.57 -19.99 19.39
CA SER A 76 7.61 -19.82 20.40
C SER A 76 8.95 -20.41 19.96
N GLY A 77 10.02 -19.62 20.04
CA GLY A 77 11.37 -20.03 19.63
C GLY A 77 11.76 -19.64 18.19
N HIS A 78 10.85 -19.07 17.42
CA HIS A 78 11.12 -18.49 16.10
C HIS A 78 11.09 -16.96 16.14
N LYS A 79 11.83 -16.31 15.22
CA LYS A 79 11.58 -14.89 14.93
C LYS A 79 10.28 -14.81 14.12
N VAL A 80 9.33 -14.01 14.57
CA VAL A 80 8.01 -13.83 13.94
C VAL A 80 7.89 -12.40 13.43
N ASP A 81 7.70 -12.26 12.13
CA ASP A 81 7.37 -10.98 11.49
C ASP A 81 5.91 -10.99 11.02
N LEU A 82 5.19 -9.89 11.22
CA LEU A 82 3.79 -9.74 10.84
C LEU A 82 3.66 -8.67 9.76
N PHE A 83 3.00 -9.01 8.66
CA PHE A 83 2.79 -8.11 7.52
C PHE A 83 1.31 -7.92 7.25
N LEU A 84 0.91 -6.69 6.94
CA LEU A 84 -0.36 -6.40 6.28
C LEU A 84 -0.12 -6.32 4.78
N TYR A 85 -0.86 -7.08 3.99
CA TYR A 85 -0.78 -6.98 2.54
C TYR A 85 -2.15 -7.08 1.91
N GLY A 86 -2.24 -6.61 0.67
CA GLY A 86 -3.47 -6.71 -0.09
C GLY A 86 -3.46 -5.82 -1.30
N ARG A 87 -4.66 -5.54 -1.81
CA ARG A 87 -4.82 -4.71 -2.99
C ARG A 87 -5.92 -3.69 -2.81
N TYR A 88 -5.80 -2.60 -3.57
CA TYR A 88 -6.90 -1.67 -3.78
C TYR A 88 -6.95 -1.23 -5.24
N VAL A 89 -8.13 -0.76 -5.64
CA VAL A 89 -8.37 -0.26 -6.98
C VAL A 89 -8.64 1.24 -6.91
N ASN A 90 -8.37 1.95 -8.01
CA ASN A 90 -9.00 3.23 -8.32
C ASN A 90 -8.64 4.42 -7.41
N SER A 91 -7.59 4.34 -6.59
CA SER A 91 -7.12 5.52 -5.86
C SER A 91 -5.75 6.00 -6.37
N SER A 92 -5.65 7.29 -6.66
CA SER A 92 -4.40 8.01 -6.86
C SER A 92 -3.84 8.60 -5.56
N ASP A 93 -4.65 8.62 -4.50
CA ASP A 93 -4.24 9.05 -3.17
C ASP A 93 -3.27 8.04 -2.54
N PRO A 94 -2.44 8.50 -1.58
CA PRO A 94 -1.56 7.60 -0.86
C PRO A 94 -2.39 6.54 -0.10
N LEU A 95 -1.79 5.36 0.06
CA LEU A 95 -2.21 4.41 1.06
C LEU A 95 -1.67 4.87 2.41
N VAL A 96 -2.56 5.03 3.37
CA VAL A 96 -2.23 5.37 4.75
C VAL A 96 -2.68 4.22 5.65
N ILE A 97 -1.75 3.69 6.44
CA ILE A 97 -2.03 2.67 7.44
C ILE A 97 -1.75 3.26 8.81
N ILE A 98 -2.76 3.18 9.67
CA ILE A 98 -2.76 3.70 11.02
C ILE A 98 -2.94 2.53 11.97
N LEU A 99 -2.01 2.40 12.92
CA LEU A 99 -2.07 1.41 13.98
C LEU A 99 -2.07 2.12 15.32
N ASN A 100 -3.08 1.85 16.14
CA ASN A 100 -3.26 2.45 17.47
C ASN A 100 -3.20 4.00 17.45
N GLY A 101 -3.77 4.61 16.41
CA GLY A 101 -3.79 6.07 16.22
C GLY A 101 -2.49 6.66 15.70
N LYS A 102 -1.45 5.84 15.43
CA LYS A 102 -0.19 6.28 14.83
C LYS A 102 -0.12 5.86 13.37
N VAL A 103 0.24 6.78 12.49
CA VAL A 103 0.55 6.46 11.08
C VAL A 103 1.85 5.65 11.04
N ILE A 104 1.76 4.42 10.53
CA ILE A 104 2.92 3.52 10.37
C ILE A 104 3.36 3.40 8.91
N TYR A 105 2.46 3.72 7.97
CA TYR A 105 2.76 3.79 6.55
C TYR A 105 1.99 4.94 5.91
N ASN A 106 2.66 5.69 5.05
CA ASN A 106 2.07 6.71 4.21
C ASN A 106 2.86 6.75 2.90
N GLY A 107 2.33 6.10 1.87
CA GLY A 107 3.06 5.90 0.63
C GLY A 107 2.15 5.55 -0.55
N GLN A 108 2.69 5.71 -1.74
CA GLN A 108 2.10 5.14 -2.95
C GLN A 108 2.60 3.70 -3.07
N PRO A 109 1.72 2.70 -3.15
CA PRO A 109 2.14 1.31 -3.32
C PRO A 109 2.82 1.08 -4.66
N GLU A 110 3.52 -0.04 -4.75
CA GLU A 110 4.13 -0.49 -6.00
C GLU A 110 3.04 -0.73 -7.05
N LYS A 111 3.24 -0.12 -8.23
CA LYS A 111 2.29 -0.22 -9.32
C LYS A 111 2.40 -1.62 -9.92
N GLU A 112 1.42 -2.48 -9.69
CA GLU A 112 1.17 -3.58 -10.63
C GLU A 112 0.72 -2.92 -11.95
N ALA A 113 1.41 -3.21 -13.05
CA ALA A 113 1.00 -2.71 -14.35
C ALA A 113 -0.47 -3.10 -14.57
N ALA A 114 -1.32 -2.14 -14.95
CA ALA A 114 -2.69 -2.44 -15.34
C ALA A 114 -2.62 -3.53 -16.42
N ASN A 115 -3.12 -4.73 -16.13
CA ASN A 115 -3.24 -5.77 -17.14
C ASN A 115 -4.03 -5.17 -18.30
N PHE A 116 -3.53 -5.34 -19.53
CA PHE A 116 -4.06 -4.75 -20.78
C PHE A 116 -5.58 -4.96 -20.97
N TYR A 117 -6.17 -5.91 -20.22
CA TYR A 117 -7.57 -6.30 -20.25
C TYR A 117 -8.50 -5.60 -19.23
N SER A 118 -8.00 -4.89 -18.20
CA SER A 118 -8.86 -4.13 -17.27
C SER A 118 -8.82 -2.63 -17.58
N LYS A 119 -9.40 -2.23 -18.72
CA LYS A 119 -9.51 -0.81 -19.14
C LYS A 119 -10.17 0.12 -18.10
N ASN A 120 -10.84 -0.44 -17.10
CA ASN A 120 -11.66 0.30 -16.15
C ASN A 120 -11.01 0.45 -14.76
N TYR A 121 -9.91 -0.25 -14.46
CA TYR A 121 -9.44 -0.42 -13.08
C TYR A 121 -7.90 -0.51 -13.01
N ILE A 122 -7.27 0.40 -12.24
CA ILE A 122 -5.84 0.31 -11.88
C ILE A 122 -5.74 -0.35 -10.51
N LYS A 123 -5.14 -1.53 -10.48
CA LYS A 123 -4.89 -2.31 -9.27
C LYS A 123 -3.52 -1.95 -8.70
N LYS A 124 -3.46 -1.72 -7.39
CA LYS A 124 -2.22 -1.47 -6.65
C LYS A 124 -2.08 -2.50 -5.54
N HIS A 125 -0.87 -3.04 -5.37
CA HIS A 125 -0.55 -4.01 -4.34
C HIS A 125 0.28 -3.33 -3.25
N PHE A 126 -0.01 -3.65 -1.99
CA PHE A 126 0.75 -3.13 -0.86
C PHE A 126 1.17 -4.26 0.08
N VAL A 127 2.32 -4.08 0.71
CA VAL A 127 2.85 -4.90 1.80
C VAL A 127 3.46 -3.95 2.82
N VAL A 128 3.08 -4.10 4.08
CA VAL A 128 3.52 -3.24 5.18
C VAL A 128 3.86 -4.10 6.38
N ASP A 129 5.09 -3.96 6.87
CA ASP A 129 5.56 -4.60 8.10
C ASP A 129 4.91 -3.96 9.33
N LEU A 130 4.24 -4.78 10.14
CA LEU A 130 3.60 -4.40 11.39
C LEU A 130 4.43 -4.76 12.63
N THR A 131 5.48 -5.57 12.49
CA THR A 131 6.20 -6.25 13.59
C THR A 131 6.68 -5.28 14.66
N GLY A 132 7.25 -4.14 14.25
CA GLY A 132 7.74 -3.11 15.19
C GLY A 132 6.66 -2.23 15.80
N SER A 133 5.44 -2.26 15.28
CA SER A 133 4.34 -1.37 15.69
C SER A 133 3.22 -2.10 16.43
N ILE A 134 3.09 -3.42 16.24
CA ILE A 134 2.05 -4.26 16.83
C ILE A 134 2.32 -4.53 18.32
N GLN A 135 1.29 -4.33 19.14
CA GLN A 135 1.34 -4.49 20.60
C GLN A 135 0.69 -5.82 21.03
N GLU A 136 1.00 -6.25 22.25
CA GLU A 136 0.30 -7.37 22.89
C GLU A 136 -1.18 -7.00 23.13
N ASN A 137 -2.08 -7.96 22.95
CA ASN A 137 -3.53 -7.82 23.03
C ASN A 137 -4.10 -6.89 21.93
N LYS A 138 -4.93 -5.92 22.32
CA LYS A 138 -5.77 -5.14 21.42
C LYS A 138 -4.97 -4.11 20.62
N ASN A 139 -5.14 -4.16 19.31
CA ASN A 139 -4.64 -3.20 18.35
C ASN A 139 -5.78 -2.72 17.45
N LYS A 140 -5.83 -1.42 17.18
CA LYS A 140 -6.76 -0.82 16.21
C LYS A 140 -6.01 -0.53 14.92
N LEU A 141 -6.33 -1.24 13.86
CA LEU A 141 -5.76 -1.06 12.53
C LEU A 141 -6.78 -0.33 11.66
N MET A 142 -6.33 0.70 10.95
CA MET A 142 -7.13 1.40 9.94
C MET A 142 -6.31 1.52 8.66
N VAL A 143 -6.94 1.17 7.53
CA VAL A 143 -6.35 1.19 6.20
C VAL A 143 -7.18 2.15 5.36
N THR A 144 -6.56 3.20 4.81
CA THR A 144 -7.29 4.24 4.08
C THR A 144 -6.56 4.68 2.82
N THR A 145 -7.33 4.94 1.76
CA THR A 145 -6.84 5.54 0.52
C THR A 145 -8.03 6.13 -0.23
N GLY A 146 -7.91 7.36 -0.73
CA GLY A 146 -9.04 8.06 -1.36
C GLY A 146 -10.25 8.11 -0.42
N ASN A 147 -11.39 7.68 -0.95
CA ASN A 147 -12.66 7.55 -0.21
C ASN A 147 -12.88 6.17 0.45
N ALA A 148 -11.92 5.25 0.34
CA ALA A 148 -12.02 3.94 0.98
C ALA A 148 -11.31 3.95 2.33
N THR A 149 -12.01 3.46 3.36
CA THR A 149 -11.47 3.26 4.71
C THR A 149 -12.00 1.94 5.25
N GLU A 150 -11.09 1.09 5.70
CA GLU A 150 -11.38 -0.17 6.39
C GLU A 150 -10.78 -0.12 7.80
N GLU A 151 -11.51 -0.62 8.78
CA GLU A 151 -11.10 -0.64 10.19
C GLU A 151 -11.15 -2.07 10.73
N TYR A 152 -10.12 -2.46 11.48
CA TYR A 152 -9.99 -3.78 12.07
C TYR A 152 -9.52 -3.70 13.53
N GLU A 153 -10.07 -4.56 14.38
CA GLU A 153 -9.59 -4.83 15.73
C GLU A 153 -8.76 -6.13 15.71
N LEU A 154 -7.47 -6.02 15.96
CA LEU A 154 -6.57 -7.16 16.04
C LEU A 154 -6.26 -7.46 17.50
N ASN A 155 -6.41 -8.70 17.92
CA ASN A 155 -6.00 -9.15 19.24
C ASN A 155 -4.83 -10.12 19.10
N ILE A 156 -3.65 -9.71 19.57
CA ILE A 156 -2.39 -10.43 19.38
C ILE A 156 -1.97 -11.07 20.69
N VAL A 157 -1.64 -12.37 20.66
CA VAL A 157 -0.98 -13.07 21.76
C VAL A 157 0.46 -13.39 21.34
N LYS A 158 1.49 -12.93 22.05
CA LYS A 158 2.91 -13.17 21.71
C LYS A 158 3.57 -14.25 22.57
#